data_AF-W3A3P7-F1
#
_entry.id   AF-W3A3P7-F1
#
_cell.length_a   1.000
_cell.length_b   1.000
_cell.length_c   1.000
_cell.angle_alpha   90.00
_cell.angle_beta   90.00
_cell.angle_gamma   90.00
#
_symmetry.space_group_name_H-M   'P 1'
#
loop_
_entity.id
_entity.type
_entity.pdbx_description
1 polymer ?
#
loop_
_entity_poly.entity_id
_entity_poly.type
_entity_poly.pdbx_seq_one_letter_code
_entity_poly.pdbx_strand_id
1 'polypeptide(L)'
;MKTPACILAFASLTACVQGHGYISKPKATYEPNTIYTTYNALTTASINKGFDGGHYNWSPTQNAQAFTDHWNATGYKSLRDMTDPIAPDYGHSLKTATPVDVSGYTEMWWQNDEYKEGFIASHEGPCEAWIDDTRIFHYDNCAAQFKSYPAKIPADYSSCKGDCLFAFYWLALHEPNWQIYKQCVPITNNGSGASTTTQSSGVGDNGGSSATQKSASTDNGASDDIQTVTSTDNSASDVTQSEASVEGEASNAEQTESTEAPSSTSNTPAPDTATPEPQAATDAPETTPSVPEAAPATPTATEAATPSGKCVLRRRS
;
A
#
# COMPACT_ATOMS: atom_id res chain seq x y z
N MET A 1 -21.34 22.08 -59.64
CA MET A 1 -21.93 21.38 -58.48
C MET A 1 -20.98 21.51 -57.30
N LYS A 2 -21.45 21.58 -56.05
CA LYS A 2 -20.59 21.57 -54.85
C LYS A 2 -20.91 20.32 -54.02
N THR A 3 -19.92 19.45 -53.84
CA THR A 3 -20.00 18.33 -52.90
C THR A 3 -19.80 18.84 -51.47
N PRO A 4 -20.70 18.53 -50.51
CA PRO A 4 -20.45 18.78 -49.11
C PRO A 4 -19.45 17.74 -48.58
N ALA A 5 -18.39 18.18 -47.91
CA ALA A 5 -17.47 17.30 -47.21
C ALA A 5 -18.06 16.92 -45.85
N CYS A 6 -18.47 15.65 -45.69
CA CYS A 6 -18.89 15.13 -44.39
C CYS A 6 -17.68 14.94 -43.48
N ILE A 7 -17.52 15.83 -42.49
CA ILE A 7 -16.52 15.67 -41.44
C ILE A 7 -17.03 14.63 -40.44
N LEU A 8 -16.48 13.42 -40.52
CA LEU A 8 -16.71 12.36 -39.52
C LEU A 8 -15.88 12.67 -38.26
N ALA A 9 -16.52 13.32 -37.29
CA ALA A 9 -15.94 13.56 -35.97
C ALA A 9 -15.92 12.25 -35.17
N PHE A 10 -14.76 11.58 -35.15
CA PHE A 10 -14.52 10.45 -34.24
C PHE A 10 -14.39 10.96 -32.81
N ALA A 11 -15.46 10.82 -32.02
CA ALA A 11 -15.42 11.03 -30.58
C ALA A 11 -14.67 9.86 -29.92
N SER A 12 -13.37 10.06 -29.65
CA SER A 12 -12.57 9.12 -28.86
C SER A 12 -13.08 9.13 -27.41
N LEU A 13 -13.85 8.10 -27.03
CA LEU A 13 -14.14 7.84 -25.62
C LEU A 13 -12.83 7.40 -24.94
N THR A 14 -12.17 8.34 -24.27
CA THR A 14 -11.10 8.02 -23.33
C THR A 14 -11.71 7.25 -22.16
N ALA A 15 -11.63 5.92 -22.20
CA ALA A 15 -11.92 5.10 -21.03
C ALA A 15 -10.87 5.42 -19.96
N CYS A 16 -11.29 6.08 -18.88
CA CYS A 16 -10.46 6.23 -17.69
C CYS A 16 -10.29 4.84 -17.06
N VAL A 17 -9.14 4.20 -17.33
CA VAL A 17 -8.75 2.94 -16.68
C VAL A 17 -8.61 3.23 -15.19
N GLN A 18 -9.33 2.48 -14.36
CA GLN A 18 -9.70 2.88 -12.98
C GLN A 18 -9.08 1.90 -11.97
N GLY A 19 -7.94 1.33 -12.33
CA GLY A 19 -7.64 -0.05 -11.98
C GLY A 19 -6.51 -0.26 -10.98
N HIS A 20 -6.34 0.55 -9.92
CA HIS A 20 -5.25 0.35 -8.94
C HIS A 20 -5.69 0.04 -7.50
N GLY A 21 -6.99 0.00 -7.22
CA GLY A 21 -7.56 -0.56 -5.98
C GLY A 21 -7.76 0.41 -4.79
N TYR A 22 -8.38 -0.11 -3.73
CA TYR A 22 -8.83 0.67 -2.57
C TYR A 22 -8.99 -0.15 -1.28
N ILE A 23 -8.98 0.52 -0.12
CA ILE A 23 -9.33 -0.10 1.18
C ILE A 23 -10.84 -0.36 1.26
N SER A 24 -11.25 -1.63 1.24
CA SER A 24 -12.65 -2.04 1.38
C SER A 24 -13.05 -2.46 2.79
N LYS A 25 -12.08 -2.80 3.65
CA LYS A 25 -12.27 -3.07 5.09
C LYS A 25 -11.08 -2.56 5.91
N PRO A 26 -11.28 -1.76 6.97
CA PRO A 26 -12.49 -0.97 7.23
C PRO A 26 -12.85 -0.12 6.00
N LYS A 27 -14.14 0.06 5.75
CA LYS A 27 -14.58 0.70 4.50
C LYS A 27 -14.20 2.18 4.49
N ALA A 28 -13.21 2.53 3.67
CA ALA A 28 -12.86 3.91 3.41
C ALA A 28 -14.02 4.69 2.76
N THR A 29 -14.04 5.99 3.03
CA THR A 29 -14.92 6.95 2.34
C THR A 29 -14.07 7.88 1.51
N TYR A 30 -14.49 8.18 0.29
CA TYR A 30 -13.72 8.95 -0.69
C TYR A 30 -14.46 10.20 -1.16
N GLU A 31 -13.71 11.17 -1.68
CA GLU A 31 -14.24 12.37 -2.30
C GLU A 31 -15.17 12.03 -3.49
N PRO A 32 -16.37 12.62 -3.58
CA PRO A 32 -17.34 12.26 -4.61
C PRO A 32 -16.87 12.71 -6.00
N ASN A 33 -17.09 11.85 -7.01
CA ASN A 33 -16.69 12.04 -8.41
C ASN A 33 -15.16 12.05 -8.65
N THR A 34 -14.36 11.51 -7.73
CA THR A 34 -12.91 11.40 -7.89
C THR A 34 -12.45 10.01 -8.35
N ILE A 35 -11.25 9.96 -8.92
CA ILE A 35 -10.60 8.72 -9.39
C ILE A 35 -9.84 8.12 -8.19
N TYR A 36 -10.57 7.65 -7.17
CA TYR A 36 -10.00 7.26 -5.87
C TYR A 36 -9.15 5.98 -5.88
N THR A 37 -9.13 5.24 -6.99
CA THR A 37 -8.34 4.02 -7.24
C THR A 37 -7.12 4.29 -8.14
N THR A 38 -6.52 5.48 -8.04
CA THR A 38 -5.22 5.84 -8.65
C THR A 38 -4.13 5.96 -7.59
N TYR A 39 -2.87 5.98 -8.03
CA TYR A 39 -1.73 6.33 -7.19
C TYR A 39 -1.76 7.81 -6.78
N ASN A 40 -1.23 8.10 -5.59
CA ASN A 40 -1.14 9.44 -5.02
C ASN A 40 -0.03 10.27 -5.68
N ALA A 41 1.11 9.62 -5.94
CA ALA A 41 2.31 10.25 -6.49
C ALA A 41 3.20 9.19 -7.18
N LEU A 42 4.13 9.68 -8.00
CA LEU A 42 5.23 8.88 -8.55
C LEU A 42 6.54 9.21 -7.84
N THR A 43 7.42 8.23 -7.72
CA THR A 43 8.82 8.42 -7.32
C THR A 43 9.73 7.47 -8.13
N THR A 44 11.04 7.49 -7.87
CA THR A 44 12.01 6.59 -8.50
C THR A 44 13.13 6.26 -7.49
N ALA A 45 13.98 5.29 -7.81
CA ALA A 45 15.21 4.99 -7.05
C ALA A 45 16.08 6.24 -6.73
N SER A 46 16.04 7.28 -7.57
CA SER A 46 16.83 8.50 -7.33
C SER A 46 16.41 9.31 -6.09
N ILE A 47 15.30 8.95 -5.42
CA ILE A 47 14.87 9.55 -4.15
C ILE A 47 15.91 9.40 -3.03
N ASN A 48 16.68 8.31 -3.03
CA ASN A 48 17.68 8.03 -1.99
C ASN A 48 18.82 7.18 -2.55
N LYS A 49 20.07 7.60 -2.29
CA LYS A 49 21.28 6.94 -2.79
C LYS A 49 21.47 5.50 -2.28
N GLY A 50 20.74 5.07 -1.25
CA GLY A 50 20.69 3.66 -0.85
C GLY A 50 20.25 2.73 -1.99
N PHE A 51 19.42 3.21 -2.92
CA PHE A 51 18.98 2.47 -4.11
C PHE A 51 19.97 2.54 -5.30
N ASP A 52 21.09 3.26 -5.19
CA ASP A 52 22.11 3.33 -6.25
C ASP A 52 22.63 1.91 -6.57
N GLY A 53 22.56 1.50 -7.83
CA GLY A 53 23.02 0.18 -8.30
C GLY A 53 21.95 -0.91 -8.42
N GLY A 54 20.75 -0.70 -7.88
CA GLY A 54 19.64 -1.64 -8.02
C GLY A 54 19.01 -1.64 -9.43
N HIS A 55 18.39 -2.76 -9.80
CA HIS A 55 17.66 -2.91 -11.07
C HIS A 55 16.15 -2.78 -10.85
N TYR A 56 15.53 -1.79 -11.51
CA TYR A 56 14.12 -1.43 -11.31
C TYR A 56 13.32 -1.35 -12.63
N ASN A 57 13.81 -2.01 -13.68
CA ASN A 57 13.17 -2.13 -15.00
C ASN A 57 13.06 -3.59 -15.47
N TRP A 58 13.08 -4.54 -14.53
CA TRP A 58 12.96 -5.98 -14.77
C TRP A 58 11.55 -6.45 -14.40
N SER A 59 11.34 -7.75 -14.17
CA SER A 59 10.04 -8.26 -13.71
C SER A 59 9.67 -7.69 -12.33
N PRO A 60 8.36 -7.59 -12.00
CA PRO A 60 7.92 -7.02 -10.72
C PRO A 60 8.57 -7.66 -9.50
N THR A 61 8.68 -9.00 -9.48
CA THR A 61 9.35 -9.75 -8.41
C THR A 61 10.82 -9.36 -8.25
N GLN A 62 11.54 -9.13 -9.36
CA GLN A 62 12.94 -8.72 -9.35
C GLN A 62 13.11 -7.27 -8.88
N ASN A 63 12.22 -6.37 -9.30
CA ASN A 63 12.25 -4.96 -8.87
C ASN A 63 11.92 -4.85 -7.36
N ALA A 64 10.99 -5.67 -6.86
CA ALA A 64 10.66 -5.76 -5.43
C ALA A 64 11.81 -6.37 -4.61
N GLN A 65 12.51 -7.38 -5.13
CA GLN A 65 13.72 -7.91 -4.51
C GLN A 65 14.82 -6.84 -4.45
N ALA A 66 15.11 -6.16 -5.57
CA ALA A 66 16.12 -5.10 -5.64
C ALA A 66 15.81 -3.91 -4.70
N PHE A 67 14.53 -3.58 -4.49
CA PHE A 67 14.13 -2.59 -3.48
C PHE A 67 14.42 -3.08 -2.06
N THR A 68 14.07 -4.34 -1.77
CA THR A 68 14.24 -4.96 -0.44
C THR A 68 15.72 -5.09 -0.07
N ASP A 69 16.56 -5.55 -1.00
CA ASP A 69 18.01 -5.70 -0.82
C ASP A 69 18.69 -4.36 -0.52
N HIS A 70 18.26 -3.29 -1.20
CA HIS A 70 18.79 -1.94 -1.03
C HIS A 70 18.16 -1.15 0.14
N TRP A 71 17.02 -1.59 0.69
CA TRP A 71 16.26 -0.84 1.71
C TRP A 71 17.13 -0.39 2.90
N ASN A 72 17.94 -1.29 3.43
CA ASN A 72 18.80 -1.01 4.60
C ASN A 72 19.86 0.08 4.33
N ALA A 73 20.27 0.28 3.07
CA ALA A 73 21.22 1.32 2.69
C ALA A 73 20.59 2.73 2.59
N THR A 74 19.25 2.83 2.60
CA THR A 74 18.54 4.12 2.51
C THR A 74 18.54 4.90 3.83
N GLY A 75 18.60 4.20 4.97
CA GLY A 75 18.43 4.77 6.30
C GLY A 75 16.98 5.15 6.68
N TYR A 76 15.98 4.89 5.82
CA TYR A 76 14.58 5.10 6.16
C TYR A 76 14.10 4.13 7.25
N LYS A 77 13.21 4.61 8.13
CA LYS A 77 12.66 3.83 9.24
C LYS A 77 11.44 3.00 8.84
N SER A 78 10.71 3.42 7.82
CA SER A 78 9.49 2.76 7.33
C SER A 78 9.11 3.26 5.93
N LEU A 79 8.13 2.63 5.29
CA LEU A 79 7.64 3.10 3.98
C LEU A 79 6.97 4.49 4.08
N ARG A 80 6.24 4.77 5.18
CA ARG A 80 5.70 6.09 5.54
C ARG A 80 6.79 7.15 5.64
N ASP A 81 7.92 6.86 6.30
CA ASP A 81 9.09 7.77 6.42
C ASP A 81 9.66 8.17 5.04
N MET A 82 9.65 7.25 4.07
CA MET A 82 10.04 7.54 2.68
C MET A 82 8.94 8.26 1.87
N THR A 83 7.66 7.94 2.09
CA THR A 83 6.56 8.35 1.19
C THR A 83 5.76 9.57 1.65
N ASP A 84 5.66 9.86 2.96
CA ASP A 84 4.98 11.06 3.48
C ASP A 84 5.52 12.39 2.89
N PRO A 85 6.84 12.57 2.65
CA PRO A 85 7.36 13.79 1.99
C PRO A 85 6.97 13.94 0.51
N ILE A 86 6.49 12.88 -0.13
CA ILE A 86 6.19 12.82 -1.58
C ILE A 86 4.68 12.81 -1.82
N ALA A 87 3.95 12.03 -1.03
CA ALA A 87 2.50 11.92 -1.01
C ALA A 87 2.00 12.34 0.39
N PRO A 88 1.94 13.66 0.71
CA PRO A 88 1.50 14.13 2.02
C PRO A 88 0.03 13.75 2.30
N ASP A 89 -0.82 13.82 1.28
CA ASP A 89 -2.25 13.52 1.37
C ASP A 89 -2.59 12.04 1.12
N TYR A 90 -3.70 11.60 1.70
CA TYR A 90 -4.23 10.23 1.58
C TYR A 90 -5.05 10.03 0.29
N GLY A 91 -4.57 10.62 -0.82
CA GLY A 91 -5.24 10.65 -2.11
C GLY A 91 -6.62 11.29 -1.96
N HIS A 92 -7.64 10.60 -2.47
CA HIS A 92 -9.03 11.04 -2.36
C HIS A 92 -9.76 10.47 -1.12
N SER A 93 -9.07 9.85 -0.15
CA SER A 93 -9.72 9.29 1.05
C SER A 93 -9.93 10.33 2.16
N LEU A 94 -11.13 10.34 2.73
CA LEU A 94 -11.59 11.39 3.63
C LEU A 94 -11.23 11.10 5.09
N LYS A 95 -10.11 11.69 5.54
CA LYS A 95 -9.68 11.71 6.96
C LYS A 95 -10.67 12.35 7.95
N THR A 96 -11.77 12.92 7.46
CA THR A 96 -12.87 13.51 8.26
C THR A 96 -14.22 12.83 8.01
N ALA A 97 -14.23 11.63 7.44
CA ALA A 97 -15.43 10.80 7.35
C ALA A 97 -15.86 10.26 8.73
N THR A 98 -17.10 9.80 8.84
CA THR A 98 -17.60 9.10 10.04
C THR A 98 -16.71 7.89 10.34
N PRO A 99 -16.16 7.76 11.57
CA PRO A 99 -15.31 6.63 11.92
C PRO A 99 -15.98 5.27 11.77
N VAL A 100 -15.23 4.29 11.27
CA VAL A 100 -15.65 2.88 11.21
C VAL A 100 -15.28 2.19 12.52
N ASP A 101 -16.25 1.57 13.20
CA ASP A 101 -15.95 0.71 14.35
C ASP A 101 -15.27 -0.57 13.85
N VAL A 102 -14.02 -0.78 14.26
CA VAL A 102 -13.18 -1.94 13.94
C VAL A 102 -13.11 -2.96 15.08
N SER A 103 -14.00 -2.85 16.08
CA SER A 103 -14.11 -3.84 17.17
C SER A 103 -14.36 -5.24 16.61
N GLY A 104 -13.44 -6.17 16.89
CA GLY A 104 -13.49 -7.54 16.38
C GLY A 104 -12.99 -7.71 14.93
N TYR A 105 -12.40 -6.68 14.31
CA TYR A 105 -11.68 -6.84 13.05
C TYR A 105 -10.26 -7.36 13.33
N THR A 106 -9.79 -8.29 12.51
CA THR A 106 -8.45 -8.90 12.57
C THR A 106 -7.68 -8.77 11.24
N GLU A 107 -8.27 -8.08 10.27
CA GLU A 107 -7.80 -7.94 8.89
C GLU A 107 -8.11 -6.53 8.40
N MET A 108 -7.24 -5.97 7.55
CA MET A 108 -7.65 -4.99 6.54
C MET A 108 -7.87 -5.70 5.20
N TRP A 109 -8.77 -5.17 4.37
CA TRP A 109 -9.00 -5.67 3.02
C TRP A 109 -8.66 -4.58 1.98
N TRP A 110 -7.81 -4.93 1.02
CA TRP A 110 -7.51 -4.12 -0.18
C TRP A 110 -8.11 -4.82 -1.40
N GLN A 111 -8.75 -4.09 -2.32
CA GLN A 111 -9.33 -4.72 -3.51
C GLN A 111 -9.35 -3.84 -4.75
N ASN A 112 -9.31 -4.51 -5.90
CA ASN A 112 -9.41 -3.93 -7.22
C ASN A 112 -10.60 -4.52 -7.97
N ASP A 113 -11.67 -3.72 -8.09
CA ASP A 113 -12.92 -4.15 -8.71
C ASP A 113 -12.87 -4.24 -10.24
N GLU A 114 -11.85 -3.71 -10.91
CA GLU A 114 -11.71 -3.79 -12.36
C GLU A 114 -11.19 -5.18 -12.77
N TYR A 115 -10.08 -5.63 -12.17
CA TYR A 115 -9.47 -6.93 -12.47
C TYR A 115 -9.99 -8.09 -11.60
N LYS A 116 -10.77 -7.80 -10.55
CA LYS A 116 -11.19 -8.78 -9.52
C LYS A 116 -10.01 -9.46 -8.82
N GLU A 117 -8.97 -8.68 -8.58
CA GLU A 117 -7.79 -9.04 -7.78
C GLU A 117 -7.74 -8.19 -6.50
N GLY A 118 -6.98 -8.64 -5.49
CA GLY A 118 -6.73 -7.85 -4.29
C GLY A 118 -5.76 -6.71 -4.58
N PHE A 119 -4.47 -6.98 -4.40
CA PHE A 119 -3.41 -6.28 -5.11
C PHE A 119 -3.32 -6.82 -6.54
N ILE A 120 -2.95 -5.99 -7.52
CA ILE A 120 -2.72 -6.47 -8.89
C ILE A 120 -1.46 -7.33 -8.89
N ALA A 121 -1.50 -8.52 -9.50
CA ALA A 121 -0.37 -9.44 -9.51
C ALA A 121 0.93 -8.85 -10.11
N SER A 122 0.83 -7.87 -11.02
CA SER A 122 1.98 -7.19 -11.60
C SER A 122 2.57 -6.08 -10.71
N HIS A 123 1.86 -5.62 -9.68
CA HIS A 123 2.22 -4.46 -8.86
C HIS A 123 2.99 -4.87 -7.58
N GLU A 124 3.98 -5.74 -7.72
CA GLU A 124 4.79 -6.21 -6.60
C GLU A 124 5.57 -5.07 -5.91
N GLY A 125 5.76 -5.22 -4.61
CA GLY A 125 6.40 -4.23 -3.74
C GLY A 125 5.75 -4.09 -2.35
N PRO A 126 6.39 -3.32 -1.45
CA PRO A 126 6.10 -3.34 -0.03
C PRO A 126 4.79 -2.64 0.33
N CYS A 127 4.17 -3.07 1.43
CA CYS A 127 3.09 -2.34 2.06
C CYS A 127 3.17 -2.37 3.60
N GLU A 128 2.71 -1.30 4.23
CA GLU A 128 2.61 -1.18 5.69
C GLU A 128 1.34 -0.42 6.08
N ALA A 129 0.90 -0.61 7.32
CA ALA A 129 -0.21 0.16 7.87
C ALA A 129 0.09 0.72 9.26
N TRP A 130 -0.52 1.86 9.53
CA TRP A 130 -0.41 2.62 10.76
C TRP A 130 -1.79 2.87 11.35
N ILE A 131 -1.84 2.95 12.68
CA ILE A 131 -2.91 3.59 13.44
C ILE A 131 -2.24 4.73 14.19
N ASP A 132 -2.57 5.96 13.78
CA ASP A 132 -1.89 7.18 14.20
C ASP A 132 -0.36 7.05 14.04
N ASP A 133 0.40 7.00 15.15
CA ASP A 133 1.86 6.85 15.15
C ASP A 133 2.34 5.44 15.55
N THR A 134 1.46 4.43 15.50
CA THR A 134 1.80 3.01 15.70
C THR A 134 1.71 2.24 14.38
N ARG A 135 2.83 1.69 13.89
CA ARG A 135 2.83 0.75 12.75
C ARG A 135 2.29 -0.60 13.20
N ILE A 136 1.23 -1.08 12.58
CA ILE A 136 0.55 -2.33 12.97
C ILE A 136 0.96 -3.55 12.12
N PHE A 137 1.45 -3.33 10.89
CA PHE A 137 2.12 -4.34 10.08
C PHE A 137 3.06 -3.70 9.05
N HIS A 138 3.99 -4.50 8.52
CA HIS A 138 4.82 -4.25 7.34
C HIS A 138 5.08 -5.58 6.63
N TYR A 139 5.05 -5.59 5.30
CA TYR A 139 5.47 -6.73 4.49
C TYR A 139 6.20 -6.23 3.23
N ASP A 140 7.28 -6.91 2.84
CA ASP A 140 8.17 -6.45 1.76
C ASP A 140 7.57 -6.63 0.35
N ASN A 141 6.58 -7.51 0.19
CA ASN A 141 5.90 -7.70 -1.10
C ASN A 141 4.44 -8.17 -0.95
N CYS A 142 3.51 -7.21 -0.89
CA CYS A 142 2.11 -7.51 -0.57
C CYS A 142 1.33 -8.15 -1.71
N ALA A 143 1.67 -7.86 -2.98
CA ALA A 143 1.04 -8.52 -4.13
C ALA A 143 1.48 -9.99 -4.27
N ALA A 144 2.75 -10.30 -3.96
CA ALA A 144 3.20 -11.69 -3.90
C ALA A 144 2.61 -12.47 -2.72
N GLN A 145 2.30 -11.81 -1.60
CA GLN A 145 1.83 -12.47 -0.38
C GLN A 145 0.29 -12.64 -0.31
N PHE A 146 -0.50 -11.63 -0.69
CA PHE A 146 -1.95 -11.57 -0.43
C PHE A 146 -2.79 -11.66 -1.72
N LYS A 147 -2.73 -12.81 -2.39
CA LYS A 147 -3.30 -13.06 -3.73
C LYS A 147 -4.83 -13.26 -3.81
N SER A 148 -5.57 -13.02 -2.73
CA SER A 148 -7.03 -13.19 -2.71
C SER A 148 -7.76 -11.95 -3.26
N TYR A 149 -9.04 -12.10 -3.62
CA TYR A 149 -9.95 -10.97 -3.86
C TYR A 149 -11.08 -10.98 -2.81
N PRO A 150 -11.18 -9.97 -1.93
CA PRO A 150 -10.18 -8.93 -1.67
C PRO A 150 -8.88 -9.52 -1.11
N ALA A 151 -7.76 -8.79 -1.21
CA ALA A 151 -6.53 -9.14 -0.50
C ALA A 151 -6.78 -8.95 1.00
N LYS A 152 -6.57 -9.99 1.79
CA LYS A 152 -6.79 -9.97 3.24
C LYS A 152 -5.47 -9.92 3.97
N ILE A 153 -5.15 -8.77 4.55
CA ILE A 153 -3.90 -8.52 5.26
C ILE A 153 -4.20 -8.55 6.77
N PRO A 154 -3.56 -9.41 7.57
CA PRO A 154 -3.71 -9.41 9.03
C PRO A 154 -3.39 -8.02 9.60
N ALA A 155 -4.29 -7.52 10.46
CA ALA A 155 -4.19 -6.18 11.02
C ALA A 155 -4.70 -6.19 12.46
N ASP A 156 -3.83 -5.82 13.41
CA ASP A 156 -4.24 -5.58 14.78
C ASP A 156 -4.65 -4.13 14.98
N TYR A 157 -5.92 -3.92 15.35
CA TYR A 157 -6.47 -2.60 15.65
C TYR A 157 -6.36 -2.23 17.14
N SER A 158 -5.73 -3.07 17.98
CA SER A 158 -5.67 -2.91 19.45
C SER A 158 -4.98 -1.63 19.92
N SER A 159 -4.16 -0.99 19.09
CA SER A 159 -3.50 0.29 19.39
C SER A 159 -4.48 1.48 19.39
N CYS A 160 -5.59 1.42 18.66
CA CYS A 160 -6.57 2.52 18.61
C CYS A 160 -7.28 2.74 19.96
N LYS A 161 -7.40 3.98 20.43
CA LYS A 161 -8.00 4.37 21.72
C LYS A 161 -8.91 5.58 21.55
N GLY A 162 -10.21 5.34 21.31
CA GLY A 162 -11.16 6.39 20.93
C GLY A 162 -11.21 6.54 19.41
N ASP A 163 -11.22 7.77 18.92
CA ASP A 163 -11.12 8.10 17.49
C ASP A 163 -9.65 8.07 17.03
N CYS A 164 -9.35 7.34 15.96
CA CYS A 164 -7.99 7.15 15.43
C CYS A 164 -7.99 7.22 13.89
N LEU A 165 -6.83 7.46 13.28
CA LEU A 165 -6.67 7.37 11.82
C LEU A 165 -5.90 6.10 11.45
N PHE A 166 -6.59 5.15 10.81
CA PHE A 166 -5.93 4.06 10.09
C PHE A 166 -5.37 4.61 8.76
N ALA A 167 -4.12 4.33 8.46
CA ALA A 167 -3.45 4.72 7.22
C ALA A 167 -2.69 3.54 6.61
N PHE A 168 -2.99 3.23 5.36
CA PHE A 168 -2.36 2.17 4.58
C PHE A 168 -1.46 2.76 3.48
N TYR A 169 -0.28 2.15 3.31
CA TYR A 169 0.76 2.54 2.36
C TYR A 169 1.14 1.31 1.52
N TRP A 170 1.16 1.43 0.20
CA TRP A 170 1.66 0.41 -0.72
C TRP A 170 2.47 1.08 -1.83
N LEU A 171 3.60 0.49 -2.19
CA LEU A 171 4.47 0.96 -3.27
C LEU A 171 4.56 -0.12 -4.35
N ALA A 172 4.07 0.17 -5.55
CA ALA A 172 4.23 -0.74 -6.69
C ALA A 172 5.51 -0.41 -7.46
N LEU A 173 6.32 -1.45 -7.68
CA LEU A 173 7.66 -1.39 -8.27
C LEU A 173 7.68 -2.01 -9.68
N HIS A 174 6.56 -2.01 -10.38
CA HIS A 174 6.39 -2.70 -11.66
C HIS A 174 7.12 -2.05 -12.83
N GLU A 175 7.48 -0.78 -12.69
CA GLU A 175 8.30 0.01 -13.63
C GLU A 175 9.22 0.97 -12.85
N PRO A 176 10.19 1.66 -13.49
CA PRO A 176 11.10 2.58 -12.79
C PRO A 176 10.43 3.78 -12.11
N ASN A 177 9.22 4.14 -12.54
CA ASN A 177 8.37 5.14 -11.90
C ASN A 177 7.49 4.45 -10.84
N TRP A 178 7.99 4.35 -9.63
CA TRP A 178 7.31 3.67 -8.53
C TRP A 178 6.03 4.40 -8.16
N GLN A 179 4.92 3.68 -8.10
CA GLN A 179 3.59 4.23 -7.84
C GLN A 179 3.26 4.13 -6.35
N ILE A 180 3.07 5.27 -5.70
CA ILE A 180 2.75 5.37 -4.27
C ILE A 180 1.23 5.36 -4.10
N TYR A 181 0.69 4.36 -3.41
CA TYR A 181 -0.69 4.33 -2.94
C TYR A 181 -0.71 4.59 -1.44
N LYS A 182 -1.48 5.59 -1.01
CA LYS A 182 -1.64 5.96 0.40
C LYS A 182 -3.09 6.36 0.64
N GLN A 183 -3.80 5.61 1.47
CA GLN A 183 -5.22 5.80 1.75
C GLN A 183 -5.47 5.70 3.27
N CYS A 184 -6.53 6.34 3.76
CA CYS A 184 -6.87 6.38 5.18
C CYS A 184 -8.34 6.06 5.46
N VAL A 185 -8.60 5.64 6.69
CA VAL A 185 -9.93 5.42 7.24
C VAL A 185 -9.96 5.92 8.69
N PRO A 186 -10.80 6.90 9.04
CA PRO A 186 -11.10 7.19 10.44
C PRO A 186 -11.74 5.96 11.08
N ILE A 187 -11.28 5.55 12.26
CA ILE A 187 -11.72 4.34 12.95
C ILE A 187 -11.95 4.56 14.45
N THR A 188 -12.73 3.67 15.07
CA THR A 188 -12.83 3.52 16.53
C THR A 188 -12.67 2.05 16.93
N ASN A 189 -12.10 1.79 18.12
CA ASN A 189 -11.98 0.43 18.66
C ASN A 189 -12.58 0.33 20.07
N ASN A 190 -13.91 0.30 20.11
CA ASN A 190 -14.72 0.23 21.34
C ASN A 190 -14.52 -1.08 22.12
N GLY A 191 -14.09 -2.16 21.46
CA GLY A 191 -13.72 -3.43 22.10
C GLY A 191 -12.50 -3.36 23.02
N SER A 192 -11.77 -2.23 23.06
CA SER A 192 -10.49 -2.09 23.77
C SER A 192 -10.55 -1.22 25.04
N GLY A 193 -11.65 -1.29 25.80
CA GLY A 193 -11.70 -0.86 27.21
C GLY A 193 -11.96 0.63 27.48
N ALA A 194 -12.44 1.39 26.49
CA ALA A 194 -12.81 2.79 26.69
C ALA A 194 -14.12 2.93 27.49
N SER A 195 -14.05 3.47 28.71
CA SER A 195 -15.24 3.80 29.50
C SER A 195 -16.08 4.88 28.83
N THR A 196 -17.39 4.65 28.72
CA THR A 196 -18.36 5.61 28.18
C THR A 196 -18.41 6.88 29.02
N THR A 197 -17.71 7.93 28.58
CA THR A 197 -17.75 9.25 29.23
C THR A 197 -18.98 10.01 28.73
N THR A 198 -20.14 9.67 29.28
CA THR A 198 -21.43 10.26 28.91
C THR A 198 -21.48 11.75 29.28
N GLN A 199 -21.22 12.63 28.32
CA GLN A 199 -21.54 14.06 28.45
C GLN A 199 -23.07 14.24 28.39
N SER A 200 -23.71 14.19 29.56
CA SER A 200 -25.11 14.57 29.72
C SER A 200 -25.21 16.09 29.89
N SER A 201 -25.55 16.79 28.80
CA SER A 201 -25.83 18.24 28.81
C SER A 201 -27.15 18.51 29.54
N GLY A 202 -27.09 18.77 30.84
CA GLY A 202 -28.27 18.95 31.70
C GLY A 202 -28.98 20.29 31.50
N VAL A 203 -30.31 20.27 31.66
CA VAL A 203 -31.21 21.45 31.67
C VAL A 203 -32.33 21.24 32.69
N GLY A 204 -32.65 22.25 33.50
CA GLY A 204 -34.07 22.58 33.74
C GLY A 204 -34.80 22.17 35.03
N ASP A 205 -34.19 22.36 36.20
CA ASP A 205 -34.82 22.98 37.40
C ASP A 205 -35.93 22.31 38.27
N ASN A 206 -35.90 22.66 39.57
CA ASN A 206 -36.89 22.67 40.69
C ASN A 206 -38.01 21.59 40.86
N GLY A 207 -38.23 21.14 42.12
CA GLY A 207 -39.42 20.31 42.42
C GLY A 207 -39.70 19.71 43.83
N GLY A 208 -39.35 20.33 44.95
CA GLY A 208 -40.08 20.20 46.25
C GLY A 208 -40.41 18.83 46.92
N SER A 209 -39.60 18.45 47.91
CA SER A 209 -39.99 17.93 49.26
C SER A 209 -40.75 16.59 49.47
N SER A 210 -40.01 15.64 50.08
CA SER A 210 -40.37 14.82 51.26
C SER A 210 -41.56 13.83 51.24
N ALA A 211 -41.23 12.53 51.36
CA ALA A 211 -42.04 11.55 52.09
C ALA A 211 -41.15 10.45 52.73
N THR A 212 -41.33 10.18 54.01
CA THR A 212 -40.54 9.22 54.79
C THR A 212 -41.00 7.77 54.61
N GLN A 213 -40.07 6.82 54.43
CA GLN A 213 -40.23 5.46 54.94
C GLN A 213 -38.93 4.94 55.57
N LYS A 214 -39.04 4.03 56.55
CA LYS A 214 -37.96 3.65 57.48
C LYS A 214 -38.00 2.15 57.80
N SER A 215 -36.88 1.47 57.53
CA SER A 215 -36.31 0.30 58.22
C SER A 215 -34.90 0.10 57.63
N ALA A 216 -33.78 -0.03 58.36
CA ALA A 216 -33.49 -0.81 59.58
C ALA A 216 -33.61 -2.33 59.32
N SER A 217 -32.64 -3.18 59.68
CA SER A 217 -31.61 -3.00 60.71
C SER A 217 -30.37 -3.88 60.46
N THR A 218 -29.19 -3.38 60.88
CA THR A 218 -28.09 -4.04 61.66
C THR A 218 -27.69 -5.52 61.44
N ASP A 219 -26.46 -5.97 61.70
CA ASP A 219 -25.11 -5.37 61.90
C ASP A 219 -24.11 -6.56 62.16
N ASN A 220 -22.82 -6.27 62.38
CA ASN A 220 -21.70 -7.17 62.68
C ASN A 220 -21.26 -8.10 61.52
N GLY A 221 -19.98 -8.46 61.42
CA GLY A 221 -18.82 -8.04 62.23
C GLY A 221 -17.52 -8.69 61.72
N ALA A 222 -16.37 -8.11 62.07
CA ALA A 222 -15.05 -8.58 61.61
C ALA A 222 -14.44 -9.66 62.53
N SER A 223 -13.59 -10.53 61.98
CA SER A 223 -12.17 -10.62 62.36
C SER A 223 -11.37 -11.52 61.39
N ASP A 224 -10.12 -11.79 61.77
CA ASP A 224 -8.97 -12.03 60.90
C ASP A 224 -8.59 -13.52 60.68
N ASP A 225 -7.54 -13.66 59.87
CA ASP A 225 -6.47 -14.67 59.90
C ASP A 225 -6.64 -16.12 59.36
N ILE A 226 -5.75 -16.39 58.39
CA ILE A 226 -4.87 -17.57 58.22
C ILE A 226 -5.38 -18.94 58.73
N GLN A 227 -5.57 -19.87 57.79
CA GLN A 227 -4.75 -21.10 57.84
C GLN A 227 -4.47 -21.77 56.47
N THR A 228 -3.25 -22.28 56.34
CA THR A 228 -2.77 -23.11 55.23
C THR A 228 -2.50 -24.53 55.74
N VAL A 229 -3.08 -25.55 55.08
CA VAL A 229 -2.64 -26.96 55.12
C VAL A 229 -3.16 -27.63 53.82
N THR A 230 -2.36 -28.01 52.81
CA THR A 230 -1.27 -29.01 52.69
C THR A 230 -1.71 -30.47 52.61
N SER A 231 -1.51 -31.10 51.44
CA SER A 231 -0.77 -32.37 51.24
C SER A 231 -0.46 -32.52 49.73
N THR A 232 0.81 -32.56 49.28
CA THR A 232 1.72 -33.74 49.17
C THR A 232 1.40 -34.56 47.89
N ASP A 233 2.34 -34.93 47.00
CA ASP A 233 3.76 -35.30 47.21
C ASP A 233 4.76 -34.76 46.14
N ASN A 234 6.04 -35.10 46.32
CA ASN A 234 7.24 -34.79 45.50
C ASN A 234 7.32 -35.65 44.20
N SER A 235 8.28 -35.53 43.28
CA SER A 235 9.62 -34.88 43.18
C SER A 235 9.89 -34.55 41.68
N ALA A 236 10.63 -33.51 41.27
CA ALA A 236 12.11 -33.42 41.13
C ALA A 236 12.75 -34.67 40.46
N SER A 237 13.62 -34.63 39.45
CA SER A 237 14.44 -33.61 38.72
C SER A 237 14.90 -34.28 37.40
N ASP A 238 15.59 -33.74 36.40
CA ASP A 238 15.95 -32.42 35.84
C ASP A 238 17.00 -32.71 34.71
N VAL A 239 16.89 -32.03 33.56
CA VAL A 239 18.01 -31.61 32.64
C VAL A 239 18.91 -32.59 31.81
N THR A 240 19.13 -32.19 30.53
CA THR A 240 20.19 -32.58 29.52
C THR A 240 20.29 -34.04 29.00
N GLN A 241 20.98 -34.38 27.89
CA GLN A 241 21.28 -33.78 26.55
C GLN A 241 22.19 -34.80 25.78
N SER A 242 22.23 -34.74 24.44
CA SER A 242 23.35 -35.17 23.54
C SER A 242 23.78 -36.65 23.39
N GLU A 243 23.69 -37.12 22.13
CA GLU A 243 24.72 -37.77 21.28
C GLU A 243 25.43 -39.11 21.63
N ALA A 244 25.28 -40.08 20.71
CA ALA A 244 26.30 -40.99 20.12
C ALA A 244 25.58 -41.91 19.09
N SER A 245 25.98 -42.03 17.80
CA SER A 245 27.02 -42.92 17.20
C SER A 245 26.62 -44.43 17.21
N VAL A 246 27.09 -45.36 16.35
CA VAL A 246 28.43 -45.63 15.79
C VAL A 246 28.35 -46.53 14.51
N GLU A 247 29.16 -46.26 13.45
CA GLU A 247 29.67 -47.13 12.32
C GLU A 247 28.66 -48.04 11.52
N GLY A 248 28.96 -48.76 10.41
CA GLY A 248 30.12 -49.01 9.49
C GLY A 248 29.88 -50.38 8.77
N GLU A 249 30.42 -50.79 7.61
CA GLU A 249 31.27 -50.25 6.52
C GLU A 249 30.99 -51.10 5.23
N ALA A 250 30.88 -50.54 4.00
CA ALA A 250 31.90 -50.30 2.95
C ALA A 250 32.18 -51.44 1.92
N SER A 251 32.55 -51.06 0.67
CA SER A 251 32.99 -51.89 -0.49
C SER A 251 31.91 -52.79 -1.17
N ASN A 252 31.91 -53.09 -2.48
CA ASN A 252 32.97 -53.10 -3.53
C ASN A 252 32.43 -52.67 -4.94
N ALA A 253 33.29 -52.64 -5.99
CA ALA A 253 32.99 -52.17 -7.35
C ALA A 253 33.26 -53.21 -8.49
N GLU A 254 33.33 -52.72 -9.75
CA GLU A 254 33.56 -53.39 -11.07
C GLU A 254 32.32 -54.11 -11.70
N GLN A 255 31.80 -53.76 -12.91
CA GLN A 255 32.29 -53.86 -14.33
C GLN A 255 32.21 -55.31 -14.88
N THR A 256 31.84 -55.65 -16.13
CA THR A 256 31.53 -54.93 -17.41
C THR A 256 30.02 -55.08 -17.80
N GLU A 257 29.45 -54.98 -19.03
CA GLU A 257 29.93 -54.82 -20.43
C GLU A 257 28.92 -54.11 -21.39
N SER A 258 28.59 -54.69 -22.57
CA SER A 258 27.95 -54.03 -23.74
C SER A 258 26.78 -54.83 -24.36
N THR A 259 25.89 -54.18 -25.15
CA THR A 259 25.68 -54.44 -26.61
C THR A 259 24.41 -53.76 -27.19
N GLU A 260 24.62 -52.92 -28.22
CA GLU A 260 23.73 -52.44 -29.32
C GLU A 260 22.27 -51.96 -29.13
N ALA A 261 21.81 -51.24 -30.15
CA ALA A 261 20.49 -50.59 -30.28
C ALA A 261 19.58 -51.31 -31.29
N PRO A 262 18.38 -50.77 -31.55
CA PRO A 262 18.08 -50.44 -32.94
C PRO A 262 17.51 -49.03 -33.14
N SER A 263 17.86 -48.40 -34.26
CA SER A 263 17.24 -47.15 -34.73
C SER A 263 15.93 -47.42 -35.46
N SER A 264 14.90 -46.59 -35.24
CA SER A 264 13.71 -46.53 -36.08
C SER A 264 13.43 -45.09 -36.52
N THR A 265 13.60 -44.83 -37.82
CA THR A 265 13.33 -43.53 -38.44
C THR A 265 11.83 -43.27 -38.57
N SER A 266 11.39 -42.06 -38.21
CA SER A 266 10.06 -41.55 -38.59
C SER A 266 10.22 -40.20 -39.30
N ASN A 267 9.91 -40.17 -40.59
CA ASN A 267 9.92 -38.96 -41.43
C ASN A 267 8.48 -38.61 -41.80
N THR A 268 8.00 -37.44 -41.38
CA THR A 268 6.82 -36.76 -41.95
C THR A 268 7.07 -35.24 -41.90
N PRO A 269 6.77 -34.45 -42.94
CA PRO A 269 7.20 -33.05 -43.00
C PRO A 269 6.31 -32.09 -42.19
N ALA A 270 6.90 -30.98 -41.75
CA ALA A 270 6.16 -29.77 -41.40
C ALA A 270 5.76 -29.01 -42.69
N PRO A 271 4.64 -28.25 -42.69
CA PRO A 271 4.20 -27.50 -43.87
C PRO A 271 4.98 -26.19 -44.02
N ASP A 272 5.55 -25.95 -45.20
CA ASP A 272 6.02 -24.62 -45.60
C ASP A 272 4.84 -23.63 -45.69
N THR A 273 5.01 -22.44 -45.14
CA THR A 273 4.14 -21.29 -45.42
C THR A 273 5.01 -20.04 -45.42
N ALA A 274 5.45 -19.64 -46.60
CA ALA A 274 6.35 -18.50 -46.77
C ALA A 274 5.62 -17.17 -46.56
N THR A 275 6.05 -16.40 -45.56
CA THR A 275 5.69 -14.98 -45.43
C THR A 275 6.63 -14.16 -46.32
N PRO A 276 6.12 -13.33 -47.26
CA PRO A 276 6.97 -12.53 -48.13
C PRO A 276 7.60 -11.35 -47.39
N GLU A 277 8.91 -11.19 -47.58
CA GLU A 277 9.72 -10.08 -47.06
C GLU A 277 9.52 -8.81 -47.93
N PRO A 278 9.25 -7.61 -47.35
CA PRO A 278 9.08 -6.39 -48.14
C PRO A 278 10.40 -5.92 -48.77
N GLN A 279 10.44 -5.85 -50.10
CA GLN A 279 11.60 -5.30 -50.82
C GLN A 279 11.78 -3.79 -50.59
N ALA A 280 13.04 -3.36 -50.48
CA ALA A 280 13.39 -1.95 -50.51
C ALA A 280 13.20 -1.36 -51.93
N ALA A 281 12.79 -0.10 -52.00
CA ALA A 281 12.73 0.70 -53.23
C ALA A 281 13.43 2.05 -53.01
N THR A 282 14.23 2.50 -53.98
CA THR A 282 15.00 3.74 -53.90
C THR A 282 14.44 4.86 -54.78
N ASP A 283 14.93 6.06 -54.49
CA ASP A 283 15.00 7.25 -55.35
C ASP A 283 13.78 8.19 -55.49
N ALA A 284 13.91 9.30 -54.75
CA ALA A 284 13.66 10.69 -55.18
C ALA A 284 12.21 11.25 -55.24
N PRO A 285 12.03 12.59 -55.16
CA PRO A 285 13.04 13.65 -55.05
C PRO A 285 13.03 14.46 -53.74
N GLU A 286 14.13 15.15 -53.51
CA GLU A 286 14.40 16.12 -52.45
C GLU A 286 13.49 17.36 -52.54
N THR A 287 12.87 17.77 -51.42
CA THR A 287 12.22 19.09 -51.29
C THR A 287 12.47 19.68 -49.89
N THR A 288 13.29 20.72 -49.83
CA THR A 288 13.74 21.37 -48.59
C THR A 288 12.97 22.65 -48.29
N PRO A 289 12.21 22.75 -47.19
CA PRO A 289 11.66 24.01 -46.69
C PRO A 289 12.61 24.58 -45.61
N SER A 290 13.24 25.72 -45.90
CA SER A 290 14.17 26.37 -44.97
C SER A 290 13.48 26.86 -43.69
N VAL A 291 13.94 26.39 -42.53
CA VAL A 291 13.60 26.98 -41.23
C VAL A 291 14.63 28.08 -40.91
N PRO A 292 14.21 29.34 -40.66
CA PRO A 292 15.14 30.38 -40.25
C PRO A 292 15.50 30.22 -38.76
N GLU A 293 16.79 30.02 -38.48
CA GLU A 293 17.31 29.97 -37.12
C GLU A 293 17.30 31.37 -36.47
N ALA A 294 16.71 31.49 -35.28
CA ALA A 294 16.60 32.74 -34.53
C ALA A 294 17.07 32.54 -33.09
N ALA A 295 18.36 32.76 -32.83
CA ALA A 295 18.95 32.66 -31.50
C ALA A 295 18.51 33.82 -30.59
N PRO A 296 18.09 33.56 -29.33
CA PRO A 296 17.74 34.60 -28.38
C PRO A 296 19.00 35.21 -27.72
N ALA A 297 19.47 36.34 -28.26
CA ALA A 297 20.57 37.10 -27.68
C ALA A 297 20.06 38.06 -26.58
N THR A 298 20.38 37.77 -25.31
CA THR A 298 20.16 38.67 -24.17
C THR A 298 21.49 39.21 -23.67
N PRO A 299 21.65 40.54 -23.57
CA PRO A 299 22.51 41.10 -22.53
C PRO A 299 21.91 42.31 -21.79
N THR A 300 21.90 42.19 -20.46
CA THR A 300 22.26 43.26 -19.49
C THR A 300 21.21 44.33 -19.14
N ALA A 301 21.22 44.72 -17.85
CA ALA A 301 20.36 45.72 -17.21
C ALA A 301 21.09 47.08 -17.03
N THR A 302 20.75 47.84 -15.96
CA THR A 302 21.24 49.20 -15.60
C THR A 302 20.42 50.33 -16.26
N GLU A 303 19.84 51.31 -15.56
CA GLU A 303 19.82 51.63 -14.11
C GLU A 303 18.46 52.23 -13.64
N ALA A 304 18.37 52.69 -12.39
CA ALA A 304 17.13 53.07 -11.72
C ALA A 304 16.81 54.58 -11.73
N ALA A 305 15.53 54.91 -11.56
CA ALA A 305 15.06 56.19 -11.01
C ALA A 305 13.74 55.97 -10.23
N THR A 306 13.56 56.69 -9.12
CA THR A 306 12.54 56.39 -8.09
C THR A 306 11.41 57.47 -8.04
N PRO A 307 10.49 57.57 -7.06
CA PRO A 307 9.06 57.50 -7.38
C PRO A 307 8.24 58.78 -7.14
N SER A 308 7.06 58.89 -7.76
CA SER A 308 6.00 59.78 -7.27
C SER A 308 4.59 59.31 -7.69
N GLY A 309 3.60 59.50 -6.80
CA GLY A 309 2.19 59.14 -7.04
C GLY A 309 1.50 58.58 -5.78
N LYS A 310 0.56 59.33 -5.18
CA LYS A 310 -0.15 58.97 -3.94
C LYS A 310 -1.67 58.86 -4.16
N CYS A 311 -2.31 57.94 -3.43
CA CYS A 311 -3.74 57.90 -3.13
C CYS A 311 -4.67 57.66 -4.37
N VAL A 312 -5.97 57.33 -4.25
CA VAL A 312 -6.93 57.37 -3.13
C VAL A 312 -7.74 56.06 -3.04
N LEU A 313 -8.08 55.64 -1.82
CA LEU A 313 -9.01 54.54 -1.54
C LEU A 313 -10.47 54.98 -1.76
N ARG A 314 -11.31 54.18 -2.44
CA ARG A 314 -12.78 54.31 -2.34
C ARG A 314 -13.45 52.97 -2.03
N ARG A 315 -14.46 53.05 -1.16
CA ARG A 315 -15.32 51.98 -0.64
C ARG A 315 -16.76 52.51 -0.66
N ARG A 316 -17.74 51.61 -0.89
CA ARG A 316 -19.19 51.87 -0.85
C ARG A 316 -19.70 52.78 -1.99
N SER A 317 -20.98 52.73 -2.37
CA SER A 317 -22.11 51.94 -1.81
C SER A 317 -21.93 50.42 -1.83
#